data_AF-A0A6M3IG72-F1
#
_entry.id   AF-A0A6M3IG72-F1
#
_cell.length_a   1.000
_cell.length_b   1.000
_cell.length_c   1.000
_cell.angle_alpha   90.00
_cell.angle_beta   90.00
_cell.angle_gamma   90.00
#
_symmetry.space_group_name_H-M   'P 1'
#
loop_
_entity.id
_entity.type
_entity.pdbx_description
1 polymer ?
#
loop_
_entity_poly.entity_id
_entity_poly.type
_entity_poly.pdbx_seq_one_letter_code
_entity_poly.pdbx_strand_id
1 'polypeptide(L)'
;MILITNYILSDEKAMGLYEINEIIPNGEVWNRYQIIHVIRGDRIALYRKNLGLAKNFKALQIRIPSYMEHTVNELREMADQMRNEKDIDLRELVQLDKIKT
;
A
#
# COMPACT_ATOMS: atom_id res chain seq x y z
N MET A 1 2.53 -22.41 3.77
CA MET A 1 1.66 -21.96 4.87
C MET A 1 2.05 -20.54 5.22
N ILE A 2 1.12 -19.60 5.22
CA ILE A 2 1.38 -18.21 5.62
C ILE A 2 1.04 -18.08 7.10
N LEU A 3 1.99 -17.57 7.90
CA LEU A 3 1.78 -17.30 9.33
C LEU A 3 1.25 -15.89 9.52
N ILE A 4 0.14 -15.70 10.22
CA ILE A 4 -0.32 -14.36 10.58
C ILE A 4 0.52 -13.84 11.74
N THR A 5 1.02 -12.61 11.63
CA THR A 5 1.79 -11.94 12.69
C THR A 5 1.18 -10.58 13.02
N ASN A 6 1.26 -10.18 14.28
CA ASN A 6 0.83 -8.86 14.78
C ASN A 6 1.99 -7.86 14.88
N TYR A 7 3.22 -8.26 14.54
CA TYR A 7 4.38 -7.39 14.51
C TYR A 7 5.30 -7.72 13.32
N ILE A 8 6.03 -6.71 12.87
CA ILE A 8 7.14 -6.80 11.91
C ILE A 8 8.20 -5.77 12.29
N LEU A 9 9.46 -6.09 12.04
CA LEU A 9 10.60 -5.18 12.22
C LEU A 9 10.86 -4.42 10.93
N SER A 10 11.46 -3.24 11.06
CA SER A 10 11.72 -2.33 9.94
C SER A 10 12.76 -2.87 8.94
N ASP A 11 13.71 -3.65 9.42
CA ASP A 11 14.84 -4.23 8.68
C ASP A 11 14.52 -5.60 8.07
N GLU A 12 13.37 -6.20 8.38
CA GLU A 12 12.94 -7.46 7.77
C GLU A 12 12.82 -7.30 6.24
N LYS A 13 13.35 -8.27 5.49
CA LYS A 13 13.08 -8.38 4.06
C LYS A 13 11.65 -8.84 3.82
N ALA A 14 11.06 -8.37 2.74
CA ALA A 14 9.68 -8.68 2.39
C ALA A 14 9.52 -9.14 0.95
N MET A 15 8.52 -9.98 0.71
CA MET A 15 8.08 -10.35 -0.64
C MET A 15 7.34 -9.19 -1.32
N GLY A 16 6.72 -8.31 -0.54
CA GLY A 16 6.05 -7.11 -1.05
C GLY A 16 5.11 -6.46 -0.04
N LEU A 17 4.61 -5.30 -0.44
CA LEU A 17 3.61 -4.49 0.28
C LEU A 17 2.42 -4.22 -0.63
N TYR A 18 1.23 -4.36 -0.08
CA TYR A 18 -0.03 -4.11 -0.77
C TYR A 18 -0.90 -3.21 0.08
N GLU A 19 -1.57 -2.24 -0.54
CA GLU A 19 -2.59 -1.44 0.11
C GLU A 19 -3.91 -1.58 -0.62
N ILE A 20 -4.82 -2.33 -0.01
CA ILE A 20 -6.08 -2.74 -0.65
C ILE A 20 -7.29 -2.25 0.13
N ASN A 21 -8.38 -2.00 -0.57
CA ASN A 21 -9.66 -1.68 0.06
C ASN A 21 -10.40 -2.99 0.36
N GLU A 22 -10.79 -3.18 1.61
CA GLU A 22 -11.64 -4.31 2.01
C GLU A 22 -12.76 -3.83 2.95
N ILE A 23 -13.89 -4.52 2.91
CA ILE A 23 -15.00 -4.30 3.85
C ILE A 23 -14.59 -4.86 5.21
N ILE A 24 -14.81 -4.08 6.27
CA ILE A 24 -14.62 -4.58 7.64
C ILE A 24 -15.58 -5.73 7.95
N PRO A 25 -15.22 -6.70 8.81
CA PRO A 25 -16.05 -7.90 9.05
C PRO A 25 -17.49 -7.64 9.52
N ASN A 26 -17.78 -6.45 10.09
CA ASN A 26 -19.13 -6.06 10.52
C ASN A 26 -19.97 -5.37 9.42
N GLY A 27 -19.46 -5.28 8.18
CA GLY A 27 -20.29 -5.32 6.97
C GLY A 27 -20.56 -4.02 6.22
N GLU A 28 -20.19 -2.83 6.71
CA GLU A 28 -20.73 -1.59 6.11
C GLU A 28 -19.69 -0.58 5.64
N VAL A 29 -18.42 -0.74 6.02
CA VAL A 29 -17.42 0.30 5.81
C VAL A 29 -16.19 -0.24 5.09
N TRP A 30 -15.86 0.38 3.97
CA TRP A 30 -14.62 0.11 3.26
C TRP A 30 -13.44 0.77 3.96
N ASN A 31 -12.44 -0.03 4.32
CA ASN A 31 -11.18 0.43 4.90
C ASN A 31 -10.00 0.10 3.99
N ARG A 32 -8.97 0.95 4.03
CA ARG A 32 -7.68 0.67 3.41
C ARG A 32 -6.85 -0.16 4.38
N TYR A 33 -6.34 -1.29 3.90
CA TYR A 33 -5.45 -2.17 4.64
C TYR A 33 -4.08 -2.21 4.00
N GLN A 34 -3.04 -2.00 4.80
CA GLN A 34 -1.66 -2.32 4.42
C GLN A 34 -1.38 -3.77 4.80
N ILE A 35 -0.94 -4.55 3.81
CA ILE A 35 -0.59 -5.96 3.94
C ILE A 35 0.86 -6.13 3.51
N ILE A 36 1.66 -6.75 4.36
CA ILE A 36 3.09 -6.98 4.10
C ILE A 36 3.39 -8.45 4.33
N HIS A 37 4.06 -9.06 3.37
CA HIS A 37 4.57 -10.43 3.48
C HIS A 37 6.06 -10.38 3.81
N VAL A 38 6.41 -10.54 5.08
CA VAL A 38 7.81 -10.57 5.54
C VAL A 38 8.38 -11.98 5.52
N ILE A 39 9.70 -12.09 5.40
CA ILE A 39 10.40 -13.38 5.37
C ILE A 39 11.22 -13.54 6.64
N ARG A 40 10.98 -14.66 7.33
CA ARG A 40 11.67 -15.05 8.57
C ARG A 40 12.23 -16.45 8.39
N GLY A 41 13.46 -16.53 7.90
CA GLY A 41 14.07 -17.80 7.49
C GLY A 41 13.37 -18.39 6.27
N ASP A 42 12.89 -19.63 6.39
CA ASP A 42 12.17 -20.37 5.35
C ASP A 42 10.66 -20.11 5.33
N ARG A 43 10.17 -19.17 6.17
CA ARG A 43 8.74 -18.90 6.36
C ARG A 43 8.36 -17.49 5.95
N ILE A 44 7.16 -17.38 5.38
CA ILE A 44 6.51 -16.11 5.09
C ILE A 44 5.50 -15.83 6.21
N ALA A 45 5.61 -14.64 6.80
CA ALA A 45 4.62 -14.12 7.72
C ALA A 45 3.85 -12.94 7.09
N LEU A 46 2.54 -12.91 7.29
CA LEU A 46 1.66 -11.84 6.82
C LEU A 46 1.33 -10.93 7.99
N TYR A 47 1.66 -9.66 7.81
CA TYR A 47 1.25 -8.59 8.69
C TYR A 47 0.19 -7.75 8.01
N ARG A 48 -0.87 -7.42 8.76
CA ARG A 48 -1.99 -6.61 8.27
C ARG A 48 -2.27 -5.46 9.22
N LYS A 49 -2.34 -4.25 8.67
CA LYS A 49 -2.66 -3.02 9.41
C LYS A 49 -3.82 -2.29 8.73
N ASN A 50 -4.83 -1.94 9.51
CA ASN A 50 -5.88 -1.03 9.05
C ASN A 50 -5.34 0.41 9.03
N LEU A 51 -5.42 1.09 7.88
CA LEU A 51 -5.00 2.48 7.71
C LEU A 51 -6.16 3.48 7.85
N GLY A 52 -7.41 2.99 7.95
CA GLY A 52 -8.61 3.81 8.10
C GLY A 52 -9.55 3.74 6.91
N LEU A 53 -10.50 4.67 6.85
CA LEU A 53 -11.57 4.69 5.83
C LEU A 53 -11.00 4.82 4.42
N ALA A 54 -11.43 3.95 3.51
CA ALA A 54 -10.95 3.94 2.12
C ALA A 54 -11.19 5.29 1.41
N LYS A 55 -12.29 5.98 1.72
CA LYS A 55 -12.63 7.30 1.14
C LYS A 55 -11.63 8.42 1.45
N ASN A 56 -10.77 8.24 2.45
CA ASN A 56 -9.76 9.23 2.81
C ASN A 56 -8.50 9.12 1.94
N PHE A 57 -8.36 8.04 1.17
CA PHE A 57 -7.22 7.80 0.29
C PHE A 57 -7.60 8.24 -1.12
N LYS A 58 -6.94 9.30 -1.61
CA LYS A 58 -7.07 9.73 -3.01
C LYS A 58 -6.36 8.78 -3.95
N ALA A 59 -5.15 8.35 -3.57
CA ALA A 59 -4.34 7.41 -4.33
C ALA A 59 -5.04 6.05 -4.52
N LEU A 60 -4.78 5.45 -5.67
CA LEU A 60 -5.22 4.10 -6.02
C LEU A 60 -4.69 3.05 -5.02
N GLN A 61 -5.19 1.82 -5.14
CA GLN A 61 -4.65 0.68 -4.39
C GLN A 61 -3.19 0.43 -4.79
N ILE A 62 -2.30 0.29 -3.80
CA ILE A 62 -0.86 0.18 -4.02
C ILE A 62 -0.47 -1.29 -4.07
N ARG A 63 0.42 -1.65 -5.00
CA ARG A 63 1.03 -2.99 -5.07
C ARG A 63 2.52 -2.83 -5.39
N ILE A 64 3.36 -3.12 -4.40
CA ILE A 64 4.82 -3.04 -4.51
C ILE A 64 5.39 -4.45 -4.32
N PRO A 65 5.60 -5.22 -5.41
CA PRO A 65 6.34 -6.46 -5.32
C PRO A 65 7.80 -6.15 -5.00
N SER A 66 8.43 -6.99 -4.17
CA SER A 66 9.84 -6.78 -3.78
C SER A 66 10.70 -8.02 -3.91
N TYR A 67 10.17 -9.23 -3.75
CA TYR A 67 10.95 -10.46 -3.86
C TYR A 67 12.27 -10.45 -3.05
N MET A 68 12.22 -9.94 -1.80
CA MET A 68 13.37 -9.81 -0.88
C MET A 68 14.37 -8.70 -1.19
N GLU A 69 14.14 -7.90 -2.22
CA GLU A 69 15.04 -6.80 -2.58
C GLU A 69 14.98 -5.65 -1.54
N HIS A 70 13.81 -5.41 -0.98
CA HIS A 70 13.54 -4.29 -0.08
C HIS A 70 13.16 -4.76 1.33
N THR A 71 13.52 -3.92 2.28
CA THR A 71 13.10 -4.01 3.68
C THR A 71 11.67 -3.50 3.86
N VAL A 72 11.05 -3.85 5.00
CA VAL A 72 9.75 -3.31 5.39
C VAL A 72 9.74 -1.78 5.40
N ASN A 73 10.81 -1.15 5.89
CA ASN A 73 10.88 0.31 5.95
C ASN A 73 10.91 0.95 4.56
N GLU A 74 11.78 0.47 3.67
CA GLU A 74 11.88 0.97 2.29
C GLU A 74 10.54 0.82 1.56
N LEU A 75 9.86 -0.31 1.73
CA LEU A 75 8.53 -0.53 1.14
C LEU A 75 7.48 0.46 1.65
N ARG A 76 7.53 0.81 2.94
CA ARG A 76 6.62 1.80 3.52
C ARG A 76 6.90 3.19 2.98
N GLU A 77 8.16 3.56 2.86
CA GLU A 77 8.59 4.84 2.28
C GLU A 77 8.14 4.96 0.82
N MET A 78 8.30 3.90 0.02
CA MET A 78 7.78 3.85 -1.35
C MET A 78 6.26 3.99 -1.38
N ALA A 79 5.53 3.29 -0.50
CA ALA A 79 4.09 3.41 -0.41
C ALA A 79 3.65 4.83 0.01
N ASP A 80 4.39 5.47 0.92
CA ASP A 80 4.18 6.87 1.30
C ASP A 80 4.42 7.82 0.12
N GLN A 81 5.46 7.60 -0.68
CA GLN A 81 5.70 8.38 -1.89
C GLN A 81 4.56 8.22 -2.89
N MET A 82 4.13 6.98 -3.18
CA MET A 82 3.02 6.71 -4.09
C MET A 82 1.68 7.28 -3.60
N ARG A 83 1.46 7.38 -2.28
CA ARG A 83 0.28 8.07 -1.72
C ARG A 83 0.28 9.57 -2.00
N ASN A 84 1.46 10.17 -2.07
CA ASN A 84 1.66 11.61 -2.23
C ASN A 84 1.89 12.03 -3.68
N GLU A 85 2.23 11.09 -4.57
CA GLU A 85 2.21 11.34 -6.01
C GLU A 85 0.80 11.74 -6.43
N LYS A 86 0.70 12.93 -7.02
CA LYS A 86 -0.58 13.48 -7.48
C LYS A 86 -1.14 12.56 -8.56
N ASP A 87 -2.34 12.05 -8.34
CA ASP A 87 -3.17 11.60 -9.46
C ASP A 87 -3.26 12.76 -10.44
N ILE A 88 -2.70 12.57 -11.63
CA ILE A 88 -2.79 13.56 -12.69
C ILE A 88 -4.27 13.62 -13.08
N ASP A 89 -4.94 14.71 -12.72
CA ASP A 89 -6.30 14.93 -13.20
C ASP A 89 -6.23 15.22 -14.70
N LEU A 90 -6.67 14.27 -15.52
CA LEU A 90 -6.76 14.41 -16.97
C LEU A 90 -7.53 15.69 -17.37
N ARG A 91 -8.45 16.17 -16.53
CA ARG A 91 -9.15 17.44 -16.76
C ARG A 91 -8.24 18.66 -16.60
N GLU A 92 -7.31 18.65 -15.65
CA GLU A 92 -6.30 19.70 -15.50
C GLU A 92 -5.36 19.72 -16.70
N LEU A 93 -4.94 18.54 -17.18
CA LEU A 93 -4.11 18.42 -18.40
C LEU A 93 -4.81 18.99 -19.64
N VAL A 94 -6.09 18.63 -19.85
CA VAL A 94 -6.86 19.11 -21.02
C VAL A 94 -7.13 20.62 -20.95
N GLN A 95 -7.19 21.22 -19.76
CA GLN A 95 -7.36 22.67 -19.61
C GLN A 95 -6.07 23.45 -19.83
N LEU A 96 -4.91 22.89 -19.47
CA LEU A 96 -3.60 23.51 -19.73
C LEU A 96 -3.32 23.68 -21.22
N ASP A 97 -3.75 22.74 -22.06
CA ASP A 97 -3.60 22.85 -23.52
C ASP A 97 -4.46 23.96 -24.13
N LYS A 98 -5.61 24.29 -23.52
CA LYS A 98 -6.48 25.39 -23.97
C LYS A 98 -5.95 26.78 -23.61
N ILE A 99 -5.07 26.88 -22.61
CA ILE A 99 -4.48 28.15 -22.15
C ILE A 99 -3.23 28.51 -22.95
N LYS A 100 -2.61 27.53 -23.64
CA LYS A 100 -1.39 27.73 -24.43
C LYS A 100 -1.61 28.06 -25.91
N THR A 101 -2.85 28.33 -26.32
CA THR A 101 -3.21 28.81 -27.68
C THR A 101 -3.74 30.22 -27.59
#